data_AF-A0A523B1I2-F1
#
_entry.id   AF-A0A523B1I2-F1
#
_cell.length_a   1.000
_cell.length_b   1.000
_cell.length_c   1.000
_cell.angle_alpha   90.00
_cell.angle_beta   90.00
_cell.angle_gamma   90.00
#
_symmetry.space_group_name_H-M   'P 1'
#
loop_
_entity.id
_entity.type
_entity.pdbx_description
1 polymer ?
#
loop_
_entity_poly.entity_id
_entity_poly.type
_entity_poly.pdbx_seq_one_letter_code
_entity_poly.pdbx_strand_id
1 'polypeptide(L)'
;MTNVLLDTQGEVAKIEKSNLKGLNIIKLLTPETVNITLEIPQTLLQIKEGGKVRVIMCTDASIEGEVDGLFLCTLYNVEKIKRGKEEKGLVYGSIGGLQVRIEGKGLHKKMKVGDKVYVGLKIL
;
A
#
# COMPACT_ATOMS: atom_id res chain seq x y z
N MET A 1 16.03 -14.00 -5.67
CA MET A 1 14.80 -13.69 -6.43
C MET A 1 13.90 -12.90 -5.50
N THR A 2 13.52 -11.69 -5.90
CA THR A 2 12.61 -10.83 -5.14
C THR A 2 11.22 -11.46 -5.14
N ASN A 3 10.69 -11.81 -3.97
CA ASN A 3 9.33 -12.29 -3.86
C ASN A 3 8.37 -11.10 -3.81
N VAL A 4 7.96 -10.64 -4.99
CA VAL A 4 6.96 -9.58 -5.16
C VAL A 4 5.57 -10.15 -4.83
N LEU A 5 4.91 -9.55 -3.85
CA LEU A 5 3.58 -9.94 -3.37
C LEU A 5 2.48 -9.18 -4.11
N LEU A 6 2.74 -7.90 -4.40
CA LEU A 6 1.88 -6.98 -5.13
C LEU A 6 2.76 -6.02 -5.92
N ASP A 7 2.39 -5.75 -7.16
CA ASP A 7 2.98 -4.69 -7.99
C ASP A 7 1.85 -4.12 -8.83
N THR A 8 1.51 -2.86 -8.58
CA THR A 8 0.37 -2.23 -9.23
C THR A 8 0.60 -0.74 -9.40
N GLN A 9 -0.05 -0.16 -10.41
CA GLN A 9 -0.03 1.26 -10.68
C GLN A 9 -1.45 1.80 -10.57
N GLY A 10 -1.57 2.96 -9.93
CA GLY A 10 -2.85 3.64 -9.75
C GLY A 10 -2.73 5.15 -9.86
N GLU A 11 -3.89 5.77 -9.96
CA GLU A 11 -4.03 7.22 -9.85
C GLU A 11 -4.35 7.59 -8.41
N VAL A 12 -3.79 8.72 -7.96
CA VAL A 12 -4.11 9.31 -6.67
C VAL A 12 -5.48 9.95 -6.75
N ALA A 13 -6.49 9.19 -6.31
CA ALA A 13 -7.88 9.62 -6.35
C ALA A 13 -8.18 10.72 -5.33
N LYS A 14 -7.51 10.68 -4.17
CA LYS A 14 -7.73 11.66 -3.11
C LYS A 14 -6.56 11.74 -2.12
N ILE A 15 -6.29 12.95 -1.63
CA ILE A 15 -5.39 13.22 -0.51
C ILE A 15 -6.17 13.93 0.59
N GLU A 16 -6.37 13.24 1.71
CA GLU A 16 -7.03 13.80 2.90
C GLU A 16 -5.97 14.16 3.96
N LYS A 17 -6.23 15.20 4.76
CA LYS A 17 -5.41 15.47 5.95
C LYS A 17 -5.79 14.48 7.04
N SER A 18 -4.81 13.86 7.68
CA SER A 18 -5.05 13.08 8.90
C SER A 18 -5.44 14.01 10.06
N ASN A 19 -6.03 13.43 11.11
CA ASN A 19 -6.28 14.13 12.36
C ASN A 19 -4.97 14.53 13.06
N LEU A 20 -3.88 13.84 12.75
CA LEU A 20 -2.53 14.19 13.20
C LEU A 20 -1.90 15.20 12.25
N LYS A 21 -1.39 16.30 12.81
CA LYS A 21 -0.78 17.39 12.05
C LYS A 21 0.43 16.88 11.26
N GLY A 22 0.50 17.24 9.97
CA GLY A 22 1.63 16.92 9.11
C GLY A 22 1.56 15.56 8.41
N LEU A 23 0.48 14.80 8.59
CA LEU A 23 0.24 13.54 7.89
C LEU A 23 -0.87 13.69 6.84
N ASN A 24 -0.70 12.99 5.72
CA ASN A 24 -1.69 12.84 4.67
C ASN A 24 -2.15 11.39 4.57
N ILE A 25 -3.42 11.20 4.29
CA ILE A 25 -4.03 9.93 3.92
C ILE A 25 -4.22 9.95 2.40
N ILE A 26 -3.48 9.10 1.71
CA ILE A 26 -3.47 8.99 0.26
C ILE A 26 -4.32 7.79 -0.13
N LYS A 27 -5.33 8.01 -0.97
CA LYS A 27 -6.18 6.97 -1.53
C LYS A 27 -5.84 6.79 -3.01
N LEU A 28 -5.35 5.60 -3.35
CA LEU A 28 -5.03 5.20 -4.72
C LEU A 28 -6.14 4.29 -5.25
N LEU A 29 -6.60 4.60 -6.45
CA LEU A 29 -7.46 3.72 -7.23
C LEU A 29 -6.65 3.11 -8.36
N THR A 30 -6.64 1.79 -8.42
CA THR A 30 -5.96 1.06 -9.50
C THR A 30 -6.97 0.49 -10.49
N PRO A 31 -6.60 0.33 -11.78
CA PRO A 31 -7.47 -0.29 -12.78
C PRO A 31 -7.88 -1.73 -12.44
N GLU A 32 -7.07 -2.45 -11.65
CA GLU A 32 -7.26 -3.87 -11.33
C GLU A 32 -8.12 -4.11 -10.07
N THR A 33 -8.92 -3.14 -9.65
CA THR A 33 -9.78 -3.20 -8.44
C THR A 33 -9.01 -3.33 -7.12
N VAL A 34 -7.71 -2.98 -7.11
CA VAL A 34 -6.92 -2.85 -5.88
C VAL A 34 -7.09 -1.45 -5.33
N ASN A 35 -7.57 -1.34 -4.10
CA ASN A 35 -7.68 -0.07 -3.39
C ASN A 35 -6.55 0.01 -2.37
N ILE A 36 -5.76 1.08 -2.42
CA ILE A 36 -4.66 1.29 -1.49
C ILE A 36 -4.90 2.58 -0.73
N THR A 37 -4.77 2.54 0.58
CA THR A 37 -4.79 3.71 1.46
C THR A 37 -3.52 3.72 2.29
N LEU A 38 -2.80 4.84 2.24
CA LEU A 38 -1.50 5.02 2.90
C LEU A 38 -1.54 6.30 3.71
N GLU A 39 -1.17 6.22 4.98
CA GLU A 39 -0.86 7.40 5.78
C GLU A 39 0.64 7.69 5.70
N ILE A 40 1.01 8.88 5.23
CA ILE A 40 2.41 9.30 5.10
C ILE A 40 2.63 10.76 5.52
N PRO A 41 3.84 11.14 5.98
CA PRO A 41 4.16 12.54 6.23
C PRO A 41 4.11 13.37 4.95
N GLN A 42 3.56 14.59 5.06
CA GLN A 42 3.39 15.54 3.95
C GLN A 42 4.70 15.90 3.25
N THR A 43 5.81 15.88 3.99
CA THR A 43 7.13 16.28 3.50
C THR A 43 7.91 15.14 2.88
N LEU A 44 7.45 13.88 3.04
CA LEU A 44 8.24 12.71 2.69
C LEU A 44 8.25 12.45 1.17
N LEU A 45 7.10 12.56 0.53
CA LEU A 45 6.93 12.36 -0.92
C LEU A 45 5.97 13.41 -1.47
N GLN A 46 6.32 14.04 -2.59
CA GLN A 46 5.51 15.07 -3.25
C GLN A 46 4.39 14.46 -4.12
N ILE A 47 3.50 13.70 -3.48
CA ILE A 47 2.35 13.08 -4.15
C ILE A 47 1.22 14.11 -4.30
N LYS A 48 0.61 14.17 -5.49
CA LYS A 48 -0.49 15.09 -5.83
C LYS A 48 -1.71 14.30 -6.30
N GLU A 49 -2.90 14.83 -6.05
CA GLU A 49 -4.15 14.29 -6.62
C GLU A 49 -4.08 14.28 -8.15
N GLY A 50 -4.63 13.24 -8.78
CA GLY A 50 -4.51 12.99 -10.23
C GLY A 50 -3.14 12.49 -10.68
N GLY A 51 -2.13 12.49 -9.80
CA GLY A 51 -0.81 11.93 -10.07
C GLY A 51 -0.83 10.41 -10.16
N LYS A 52 0.15 9.84 -10.87
CA LYS A 52 0.30 8.38 -10.99
C LYS A 52 1.36 7.88 -10.00
N VAL A 53 1.04 6.79 -9.31
CA VAL A 53 1.95 6.14 -8.36
C VAL A 53 1.93 4.64 -8.61
N ARG A 54 3.12 4.03 -8.70
CA ARG A 54 3.31 2.58 -8.63
C ARG A 54 3.60 2.19 -7.18
N VAL A 55 2.90 1.16 -6.71
CA VAL A 55 3.06 0.58 -5.38
C VAL A 55 3.54 -0.85 -5.54
N ILE A 56 4.66 -1.16 -4.90
CA ILE A 56 5.27 -2.50 -4.91
C ILE A 56 5.33 -2.99 -3.48
N MET A 57 4.88 -4.22 -3.23
CA MET A 57 5.09 -4.93 -1.97
C MET A 57 5.94 -6.16 -2.18
N CYS A 58 6.97 -6.33 -1.37
CA CYS A 58 7.89 -7.47 -1.45
C CYS A 58 8.40 -7.88 -0.06
N THR A 59 9.03 -9.05 0.02
CA THR A 59 9.54 -9.59 1.29
C THR A 59 10.97 -9.14 1.62
N ASP A 60 11.64 -8.41 0.73
CA ASP A 60 13.02 -7.96 0.88
C ASP A 60 13.20 -6.54 0.29
N ALA A 61 14.35 -5.92 0.55
CA ALA A 61 14.62 -4.53 0.16
C ALA A 61 15.22 -4.37 -1.25
N SER A 62 15.22 -5.41 -2.10
CA SER A 62 15.91 -5.37 -3.40
C SER A 62 15.40 -4.30 -4.37
N ILE A 63 14.18 -3.80 -4.17
CA ILE A 63 13.55 -2.77 -5.01
C ILE A 63 13.98 -1.33 -4.64
N GLU A 64 14.87 -1.14 -3.66
CA GLU A 64 15.23 0.19 -3.14
C GLU A 64 15.69 1.17 -4.23
N GLY A 65 16.44 0.69 -5.23
CA GLY A 65 16.90 1.52 -6.35
C GLY A 65 15.83 1.83 -7.41
N GLU A 66 14.65 1.21 -7.33
CA GLU A 66 13.58 1.33 -8.32
C GLU A 66 12.41 2.22 -7.85
N VAL A 67 12.42 2.66 -6.58
CA VAL A 67 11.32 3.40 -5.94
C VAL A 67 11.80 4.74 -5.38
N ASP A 68 10.89 5.71 -5.20
CA ASP A 68 11.22 7.00 -4.59
C ASP A 68 11.13 6.96 -3.05
N GLY A 69 10.40 5.99 -2.51
CA GLY A 69 10.35 5.71 -1.07
C GLY A 69 10.15 4.23 -0.80
N LEU A 70 10.91 3.69 0.15
CA LEU A 70 10.83 2.29 0.59
C LEU A 70 10.59 2.24 2.10
N PHE A 71 9.55 1.51 2.50
CA PHE A 71 9.10 1.48 3.88
C PHE A 71 8.93 0.06 4.40
N LEU A 72 9.48 -0.22 5.58
CA LEU A 72 9.20 -1.46 6.27
C LEU A 72 7.81 -1.40 6.93
N CYS A 73 6.94 -2.33 6.55
CA CYS A 73 5.57 -2.43 7.01
C CYS A 73 5.37 -3.77 7.75
N THR A 74 4.81 -3.70 8.96
CA THR A 74 4.41 -4.92 9.70
C THR A 74 2.92 -5.14 9.53
N LEU A 75 2.51 -6.29 9.02
CA LEU A 75 1.11 -6.65 8.83
C LEU A 75 0.49 -7.06 10.17
N TYR A 76 -0.51 -6.33 10.62
CA TYR A 76 -1.17 -6.61 11.92
C TYR A 76 -2.56 -7.20 11.77
N ASN A 77 -3.20 -7.10 10.60
CA ASN A 77 -4.47 -7.75 10.33
C ASN A 77 -4.58 -8.15 8.85
N VAL A 78 -5.11 -9.36 8.60
CA VAL A 78 -5.35 -9.88 7.25
C VAL A 78 -6.70 -10.57 7.26
N GLU A 79 -7.65 -10.00 6.54
CA GLU A 79 -9.02 -10.46 6.47
C GLU A 79 -9.36 -11.00 5.08
N LYS A 80 -10.27 -11.97 5.06
CA LYS A 80 -10.86 -12.51 3.84
C LYS A 80 -12.31 -12.04 3.76
N ILE A 81 -12.63 -11.29 2.73
CA ILE A 81 -13.98 -10.78 2.46
C ILE A 81 -14.56 -11.51 1.25
N LYS A 82 -15.75 -12.07 1.41
CA LYS A 82 -16.53 -12.64 0.30
C LYS A 82 -17.72 -11.75 0.02
N ARG A 83 -17.89 -11.34 -1.25
CA ARG A 83 -19.08 -10.62 -1.72
C ARG A 83 -19.59 -11.31 -2.98
N GLY A 84 -20.67 -12.10 -2.82
CA GLY A 84 -21.14 -12.98 -3.90
C GLY A 84 -20.11 -14.05 -4.26
N LYS A 85 -19.74 -14.14 -5.55
CA LYS A 85 -18.69 -15.05 -6.06
C LYS A 85 -17.28 -14.46 -5.96
N GLU A 86 -17.14 -13.18 -5.61
CA GLU A 86 -15.85 -12.51 -5.51
C GLU A 86 -15.24 -12.67 -4.12
N GLU A 87 -13.95 -12.98 -4.11
CA GLU A 87 -13.15 -13.17 -2.91
C GLU A 87 -12.01 -12.14 -2.90
N LYS A 88 -12.03 -11.23 -1.91
CA LYS A 88 -11.01 -10.21 -1.71
C LYS A 88 -10.25 -10.48 -0.41
N GLY A 89 -8.97 -10.13 -0.41
CA GLY A 89 -8.18 -9.97 0.80
C GLY A 89 -8.14 -8.50 1.19
N LEU A 90 -8.29 -8.24 2.48
CA LEU A 90 -8.10 -6.93 3.07
C LEU A 90 -6.93 -7.01 4.04
N VAL A 91 -5.86 -6.31 3.73
CA VAL A 91 -4.60 -6.33 4.48
C VAL A 91 -4.42 -4.99 5.16
N TYR A 92 -4.08 -5.03 6.44
CA TYR A 92 -3.71 -3.87 7.22
C TYR A 92 -2.29 -4.03 7.75
N GLY A 93 -1.51 -2.98 7.62
CA GLY A 93 -0.14 -2.92 8.10
C GLY A 93 0.21 -1.57 8.68
N SER A 94 1.35 -1.53 9.35
CA SER A 94 1.88 -0.32 9.98
C SER A 94 3.32 -0.05 9.56
N ILE A 95 3.59 1.19 9.15
CA ILE A 95 4.92 1.74 8.90
C ILE A 95 5.24 2.68 10.07
N GLY A 96 5.95 2.19 11.08
CA GLY A 96 6.35 3.02 12.24
C GLY A 96 5.18 3.71 12.96
N GLY A 97 4.00 3.10 12.97
CA GLY A 97 2.76 3.67 13.53
C GLY A 97 1.79 4.23 12.49
N LEU A 98 2.25 4.50 11.26
CA LEU A 98 1.41 5.00 10.16
C LEU A 98 0.62 3.86 9.51
N GLN A 99 -0.66 4.11 9.20
CA GLN A 99 -1.55 3.07 8.69
C GLN A 99 -1.38 2.80 7.19
N VAL A 100 -1.39 1.52 6.83
CA VAL A 100 -1.47 1.01 5.46
C VAL A 100 -2.66 0.07 5.35
N ARG A 101 -3.52 0.28 4.35
CA ARG A 101 -4.66 -0.58 4.04
C ARG A 101 -4.68 -0.91 2.56
N ILE A 102 -4.77 -2.20 2.24
CA ILE A 102 -4.76 -2.70 0.87
C ILE A 102 -5.89 -3.70 0.71
N GLU A 103 -6.78 -3.43 -0.23
CA GLU A 103 -7.87 -4.31 -0.62
C GLU A 103 -7.63 -4.82 -2.03
N GLY A 104 -7.63 -6.14 -2.23
CA GLY A 104 -7.38 -6.73 -3.55
C GLY A 104 -7.65 -8.23 -3.59
N LYS A 105 -7.79 -8.77 -4.80
CA LYS A 105 -8.11 -10.20 -4.99
C LYS A 105 -6.94 -11.09 -4.51
N GLY A 106 -7.26 -12.09 -3.68
CA GLY A 106 -6.29 -13.12 -3.27
C GLY A 106 -5.15 -12.69 -2.33
N LEU A 107 -5.11 -11.44 -1.84
CA LEU A 107 -4.03 -10.96 -0.95
C LEU A 107 -3.90 -11.79 0.34
N HIS A 108 -5.02 -12.22 0.91
CA HIS A 108 -5.06 -13.08 2.10
C HIS A 108 -4.42 -14.46 1.93
N LYS A 109 -4.09 -14.87 0.69
CA LYS A 109 -3.35 -16.12 0.39
C LYS A 109 -1.84 -15.91 0.32
N LYS A 110 -1.40 -14.65 0.12
CA LYS A 110 0.00 -14.28 -0.06
C LYS A 110 0.64 -13.69 1.20
N MET A 111 -0.17 -13.26 2.16
CA MET A 111 0.24 -12.49 3.32
C MET A 111 -0.45 -13.01 4.58
N LYS A 112 0.23 -12.94 5.72
CA LYS A 112 -0.32 -13.30 7.04
C LYS A 112 0.01 -12.23 8.09
N VAL A 113 -0.72 -12.27 9.20
CA VAL A 113 -0.44 -11.43 10.36
C VAL A 113 0.96 -11.75 10.90
N GLY A 114 1.70 -10.69 11.25
CA GLY A 114 3.09 -10.77 11.73
C GLY A 114 4.13 -10.72 10.62
N ASP A 115 3.73 -10.82 9.34
CA ASP A 115 4.68 -10.65 8.23
C ASP A 115 5.26 -9.24 8.23
N LYS A 116 6.55 -9.17 7.92
CA LYS A 116 7.27 -7.92 7.64
C LYS A 116 7.48 -7.84 6.13
N VAL A 117 6.96 -6.79 5.52
CA VAL A 117 7.01 -6.56 4.07
C VAL A 117 7.54 -5.16 3.79
N TYR A 118 8.22 -4.99 2.68
CA TYR A 118 8.64 -3.69 2.19
C TYR A 118 7.57 -3.14 1.24
N VAL A 119 7.13 -1.91 1.49
CA VAL A 119 6.21 -1.14 0.65
C VAL A 119 7.02 -0.07 -0.06
N GLY A 120 7.23 -0.25 -1.36
CA GLY A 120 7.87 0.71 -2.24
C GLY A 120 6.84 1.58 -2.96
N LEU A 121 7.10 2.89 -3.02
CA LEU A 121 6.31 3.88 -3.76
C LEU A 121 7.17 4.54 -4.82
N LYS A 122 6.70 4.52 -6.07
CA LYS A 122 7.33 5.24 -7.19
C LYS A 122 6.33 6.22 -7.79
N ILE A 123 6.69 7.49 -7.80
CA ILE A 123 5.97 8.57 -8.48
C ILE A 123 6.31 8.48 -9.97
N LEU A 124 5.28 8.54 -10.83
CA LEU A 124 5.38 8.37 -12.27
C LEU A 124 5.03 9.64 -13.03
#